data_AF-A0A1G9ZQ28-F1
#
_entry.id   AF-A0A1G9ZQ28-F1
#
_cell.length_a   1.000
_cell.length_b   1.000
_cell.length_c   1.000
_cell.angle_alpha   90.00
_cell.angle_beta   90.00
_cell.angle_gamma   90.00
#
_symmetry.space_group_name_H-M   'P 1'
#
loop_
_entity.id
_entity.type
_entity.pdbx_description
1 polymer ?
#
loop_
_entity_poly.entity_id
_entity_poly.type
_entity_poly.pdbx_seq_one_letter_code
_entity_poly.pdbx_strand_id
1 'polypeptide(L)'
;MEKEDYLGAYPNQFLKKVEEKLSHLSNHLPVFLGYSLKLISFLQKKYKTAAFVVPSYAKEKFKIIKGFLFIQTSNPELALNQLTKWQIANKGNPFLPITIPYFWKKYPKFYRPLFKCLEANRRFNFWQQARYKKFKNKPKILLITSEYFLMGEVITACKRLDYDYYLLHLPNQEIGSEEFVKYFLQAVITFKPDFVLTINHLGVDKEGILIDLLEKMELPLASWFVDNPHLILYMYNKVKSDFTVIFTWDKDNIKVLKEKGFDKVFYLPLATDVQRFNPKNNSKIRSRLIRDVSFVGNSMFFKVLKRREKLEQFKDILAKYEQIALDFKNSDFLIVNEFIAKFFPEIYKKWTKLPTIEDKLNFETLITWQATLEYRRECILEILKFNPLIVGDKGWFKILPKSNWIYHKELNYYSELPFFYGENKINFNSTSAQMKGAVNQRVFDVPASGNFLLTDYREQIRELFEIEKEVVCYKNKDEIEDYINFYLKHSNLRCKIIENARARIIKEHTYEQRLTFLYKTMYSCFS
;
A
#
# COMPACT_ATOMS: atom_id res chain seq x y z
N MET A 1 -5.70 -6.09 -61.56
CA MET A 1 -4.89 -6.79 -60.53
C MET A 1 -4.88 -5.93 -59.29
N GLU A 2 -5.65 -6.33 -58.28
CA GLU A 2 -5.75 -5.64 -57.00
C GLU A 2 -4.35 -5.37 -56.43
N LYS A 3 -4.12 -4.12 -55.99
CA LYS A 3 -2.91 -3.75 -55.27
C LYS A 3 -2.91 -4.52 -53.95
N GLU A 4 -2.26 -5.68 -53.91
CA GLU A 4 -1.99 -6.39 -52.65
C GLU A 4 -1.18 -5.46 -51.74
N ASP A 5 -1.88 -4.83 -50.81
CA ASP A 5 -1.27 -4.11 -49.72
C ASP A 5 -0.97 -5.15 -48.62
N TYR A 6 0.31 -5.35 -48.32
CA TYR A 6 0.83 -6.45 -47.49
C TYR A 6 0.42 -6.41 -46.00
N LEU A 7 -0.61 -5.64 -45.64
CA LEU A 7 -1.15 -5.46 -44.29
C LEU A 7 -2.19 -6.53 -43.89
N GLY A 8 -2.60 -7.41 -44.81
CA GLY A 8 -3.55 -8.49 -44.56
C GLY A 8 -5.03 -8.10 -44.75
N ALA A 9 -5.95 -8.95 -44.28
CA ALA A 9 -7.38 -8.84 -44.55
C ALA A 9 -8.07 -7.57 -43.98
N TYR A 10 -7.49 -6.95 -42.95
CA TYR A 10 -8.08 -5.79 -42.25
C TYR A 10 -7.09 -4.61 -42.14
N PRO A 11 -6.72 -3.97 -43.27
CA PRO A 11 -5.66 -2.96 -43.30
C PRO A 11 -5.97 -1.71 -42.45
N ASN A 12 -7.24 -1.27 -42.40
CA ASN A 12 -7.61 -0.09 -41.61
C ASN A 12 -7.50 -0.35 -40.09
N GLN A 13 -7.84 -1.56 -39.63
CA GLN A 13 -7.69 -1.94 -38.23
C GLN A 13 -6.21 -2.04 -37.84
N PHE A 14 -5.35 -2.54 -38.74
CA PHE A 14 -3.91 -2.55 -38.53
C PHE A 14 -3.35 -1.12 -38.38
N LEU A 15 -3.74 -0.20 -39.26
CA LEU A 15 -3.28 1.20 -39.19
C LEU A 15 -3.70 1.87 -37.88
N LYS A 16 -4.94 1.64 -37.40
CA LYS A 16 -5.39 2.14 -36.10
C LYS A 16 -4.54 1.62 -34.95
N LYS A 17 -4.22 0.31 -34.92
CA LYS A 17 -3.34 -0.29 -33.90
C LYS A 17 -1.91 0.27 -33.96
N VAL A 18 -1.40 0.55 -35.16
CA VAL A 18 -0.09 1.20 -35.32
C VAL A 18 -0.14 2.62 -34.78
N GLU A 19 -1.20 3.38 -35.07
CA GLU A 19 -1.39 4.74 -34.57
C GLU A 19 -1.43 4.79 -33.04
N GLU A 20 -2.22 3.90 -32.41
CA GLU A 20 -2.28 3.77 -30.95
C GLU A 20 -0.90 3.43 -30.36
N LYS A 21 -0.15 2.50 -30.97
CA LYS A 21 1.20 2.16 -30.50
C LYS A 21 2.18 3.33 -30.60
N LEU A 22 2.13 4.08 -31.70
CA LEU A 22 3.04 5.20 -31.93
C LEU A 22 2.69 6.42 -31.07
N SER A 23 1.41 6.67 -30.78
CA SER A 23 1.00 7.76 -29.89
C SER A 23 1.42 7.53 -28.43
N HIS A 24 1.38 6.28 -27.95
CA HIS A 24 1.84 5.92 -26.60
C HIS A 24 3.36 5.92 -26.43
N LEU A 25 4.14 5.80 -27.52
CA LEU A 25 5.59 5.63 -27.51
C LEU A 25 6.30 6.67 -28.38
N SER A 26 5.94 7.95 -28.22
CA SER A 26 6.43 9.07 -29.04
C SER A 26 7.96 9.26 -29.06
N ASN A 27 8.66 8.78 -28.03
CA ASN A 27 10.13 8.82 -27.94
C ASN A 27 10.84 7.56 -28.49
N HIS A 28 10.13 6.67 -29.20
CA HIS A 28 10.72 5.48 -29.83
C HIS A 28 10.91 5.66 -31.34
N LEU A 29 11.88 4.94 -31.89
CA LEU A 29 12.15 4.89 -33.33
C LEU A 29 11.37 3.74 -33.96
N PRO A 30 10.34 4.00 -34.77
CA PRO A 30 9.54 2.93 -35.36
C PRO A 30 10.33 2.21 -36.45
N VAL A 31 10.47 0.89 -36.28
CA VAL A 31 11.15 -0.01 -37.22
C VAL A 31 10.14 -1.03 -37.73
N PHE A 32 9.70 -0.85 -38.97
CA PHE A 32 8.76 -1.75 -39.63
C PHE A 32 9.52 -2.91 -40.29
N LEU A 33 9.15 -4.13 -39.91
CA LEU A 33 9.68 -5.36 -40.46
C LEU A 33 8.79 -5.80 -41.65
N GLY A 34 9.16 -5.32 -42.83
CA GLY A 34 8.40 -5.46 -44.07
C GLY A 34 8.13 -4.11 -44.76
N TYR A 35 7.22 -4.13 -45.73
CA TYR A 35 6.87 -2.97 -46.53
C TYR A 35 5.35 -2.90 -46.82
N SER A 36 4.79 -1.69 -46.87
CA SER A 36 3.42 -1.45 -47.34
C SER A 36 3.28 0.00 -47.81
N LEU A 37 2.79 0.20 -49.03
CA LEU A 37 2.57 1.55 -49.58
C LEU A 37 1.49 2.32 -48.81
N LYS A 38 0.44 1.62 -48.35
CA LYS A 38 -0.65 2.23 -47.59
C LYS A 38 -0.18 2.68 -46.21
N LEU A 39 0.62 1.86 -45.54
CA LEU A 39 1.25 2.21 -44.26
C LEU A 39 2.20 3.39 -44.41
N ILE A 40 3.05 3.39 -45.45
CA ILE A 40 3.96 4.53 -45.69
C ILE A 40 3.17 5.81 -45.94
N SER A 41 2.14 5.77 -46.79
CA SER A 41 1.28 6.92 -47.08
C SER A 41 0.55 7.42 -45.83
N PHE A 42 0.15 6.51 -44.94
CA PHE A 42 -0.44 6.84 -43.65
C PHE A 42 0.57 7.53 -42.72
N LEU A 43 1.79 7.00 -42.64
CA LEU A 43 2.84 7.54 -41.76
C LEU A 43 3.35 8.90 -42.22
N GLN A 44 3.54 9.13 -43.52
CA GLN A 44 4.04 10.42 -44.04
C GLN A 44 3.17 11.61 -43.66
N LYS A 45 1.87 11.40 -43.44
CA LYS A 45 0.94 12.46 -43.01
C LYS A 45 1.14 12.87 -41.55
N LYS A 46 1.76 12.02 -40.72
CA LYS A 46 1.71 12.14 -39.25
C LYS A 46 3.07 12.00 -38.55
N TYR A 47 4.07 11.37 -39.18
CA TYR A 47 5.33 11.01 -38.56
C TYR A 47 6.52 11.39 -39.46
N LYS A 48 7.56 11.96 -38.84
CA LYS A 48 8.76 12.45 -39.55
C LYS A 48 9.88 11.42 -39.66
N THR A 49 9.85 10.36 -38.85
CA THR A 49 10.96 9.41 -38.73
C THR A 49 10.44 7.98 -38.60
N ALA A 50 10.85 7.10 -39.51
CA ALA A 50 10.60 5.66 -39.47
C ALA A 50 11.65 4.91 -40.30
N ALA A 51 11.85 3.63 -39.98
CA ALA A 51 12.68 2.72 -40.75
C ALA A 51 11.85 1.53 -41.27
N PHE A 52 12.15 1.08 -42.49
CA PHE A 52 11.58 -0.11 -43.11
C PHE A 52 12.71 -1.07 -43.45
N VAL A 53 12.62 -2.31 -42.97
CA VAL A 53 13.61 -3.35 -43.23
C VAL A 53 12.98 -4.43 -44.08
N VAL A 54 13.59 -4.71 -45.23
CA VAL A 54 13.12 -5.72 -46.19
C VAL A 54 14.30 -6.62 -46.60
N PRO A 55 14.16 -7.95 -46.62
CA PRO A 55 15.19 -8.85 -47.12
C PRO A 55 15.57 -8.51 -48.57
N SER A 56 16.85 -8.53 -48.93
CA SER A 56 17.27 -8.25 -50.30
C SER A 56 16.76 -9.27 -51.32
N TYR A 57 16.50 -10.49 -50.89
CA TYR A 57 15.92 -11.58 -51.68
C TYR A 57 14.38 -11.58 -51.68
N ALA A 58 13.74 -10.55 -51.12
CA ALA A 58 12.30 -10.33 -51.23
C ALA A 58 11.93 -10.12 -52.71
N LYS A 59 10.88 -10.81 -53.18
CA LYS A 59 10.41 -10.69 -54.58
C LYS A 59 9.39 -9.55 -54.76
N GLU A 60 8.98 -8.96 -53.64
CA GLU A 60 8.03 -7.86 -53.56
C GLU A 60 8.64 -6.57 -54.11
N LYS A 61 7.91 -5.90 -55.01
CA LYS A 61 8.31 -4.59 -55.50
C LYS A 61 8.03 -3.55 -54.41
N PHE A 62 9.06 -2.82 -54.00
CA PHE A 62 8.92 -1.68 -53.10
C PHE A 62 9.56 -0.43 -53.68
N LYS A 63 9.11 0.74 -53.22
CA LYS A 63 9.63 2.05 -53.62
C LYS A 63 10.29 2.71 -52.43
N ILE A 64 11.50 3.24 -52.63
CA ILE A 64 12.15 4.11 -51.65
C ILE A 64 11.44 5.46 -51.70
N ILE A 65 10.95 5.89 -50.55
CA ILE A 65 10.22 7.15 -50.41
C ILE A 65 11.04 8.07 -49.51
N LYS A 66 11.29 9.30 -49.97
CA LYS A 66 12.08 10.29 -49.21
C LYS A 66 11.46 10.54 -47.84
N GLY A 67 12.31 10.67 -46.82
CA GLY A 67 11.93 10.99 -45.43
C GLY A 67 11.95 9.79 -44.46
N PHE A 68 12.01 8.55 -44.95
CA PHE A 68 12.17 7.36 -44.11
C PHE A 68 13.44 6.59 -44.48
N LEU A 69 13.98 5.86 -43.50
CA LEU A 69 15.11 4.97 -43.73
C LEU A 69 14.62 3.66 -44.35
N PHE A 70 15.21 3.25 -45.47
CA PHE A 70 14.95 1.94 -46.08
C PHE A 70 16.22 1.11 -46.03
N ILE A 71 16.12 -0.08 -45.45
CA ILE A 71 17.22 -1.03 -45.31
C ILE A 71 16.87 -2.28 -46.11
N GLN A 72 17.69 -2.57 -47.12
CA GLN A 72 17.58 -3.78 -47.91
C GLN A 72 18.86 -4.61 -47.75
N THR A 73 18.75 -5.81 -47.18
CA THR A 73 19.90 -6.69 -46.92
C THR A 73 19.46 -8.15 -46.78
N SER A 74 20.33 -9.10 -47.08
CA SER A 74 20.10 -10.53 -46.83
C SER A 74 20.50 -10.95 -45.41
N ASN A 75 21.28 -10.13 -44.70
CA ASN A 75 21.81 -10.43 -43.37
C ASN A 75 21.13 -9.56 -42.29
N PRO A 76 20.44 -10.15 -41.30
CA PRO A 76 19.87 -9.45 -40.14
C PRO A 76 20.87 -8.59 -39.35
N GLU A 77 22.13 -9.01 -39.21
CA GLU A 77 23.15 -8.24 -38.48
C GLU A 77 23.53 -6.96 -39.22
N LEU A 78 23.62 -7.00 -40.55
CA LEU A 78 23.84 -5.80 -41.36
C LEU A 78 22.66 -4.83 -41.25
N ALA A 79 21.42 -5.35 -41.15
CA ALA A 79 20.26 -4.51 -40.89
C ALA A 79 20.37 -3.84 -39.51
N LEU A 80 20.75 -4.60 -38.49
CA LEU A 80 20.94 -4.09 -37.14
C LEU A 80 22.00 -2.99 -37.09
N ASN A 81 23.15 -3.18 -37.74
CA ASN A 81 24.22 -2.18 -37.79
C ASN A 81 23.76 -0.85 -38.42
N GLN A 82 22.97 -0.92 -39.49
CA GLN A 82 22.39 0.28 -40.12
C GLN A 82 21.34 0.94 -39.22
N LEU A 83 20.50 0.16 -38.55
CA LEU A 83 19.55 0.66 -37.57
C LEU A 83 20.25 1.33 -36.39
N THR A 84 21.35 0.77 -35.88
CA THR A 84 22.13 1.36 -34.78
C THR A 84 22.75 2.70 -35.17
N LYS A 85 23.33 2.82 -36.38
CA LYS A 85 23.82 4.10 -36.89
C LYS A 85 22.69 5.14 -36.99
N TRP A 86 21.52 4.72 -37.47
CA TRP A 86 20.34 5.56 -37.52
C TRP A 86 19.82 5.96 -36.14
N GLN A 87 19.86 5.05 -35.16
CA GLN A 87 19.52 5.33 -33.77
C GLN A 87 20.41 6.42 -33.17
N ILE A 88 21.72 6.34 -33.40
CA ILE A 88 22.68 7.37 -32.94
C ILE A 88 22.34 8.73 -33.55
N ALA A 89 22.06 8.78 -34.86
CA ALA A 89 21.64 10.01 -35.54
C ALA A 89 20.30 10.58 -35.03
N ASN A 90 19.46 9.75 -34.39
CA ASN A 90 18.18 10.14 -33.82
C ASN A 90 18.19 10.11 -32.27
N LYS A 91 19.23 10.70 -31.67
CA LYS A 91 19.37 10.92 -30.22
C LYS A 91 19.41 9.65 -29.36
N GLY A 92 19.70 8.49 -29.95
CA GLY A 92 19.80 7.22 -29.20
C GLY A 92 18.46 6.66 -28.75
N ASN A 93 17.34 7.11 -29.31
CA ASN A 93 16.00 6.66 -28.94
C ASN A 93 15.82 5.14 -29.16
N PRO A 94 15.12 4.42 -28.27
CA PRO A 94 14.92 2.98 -28.38
C PRO A 94 14.14 2.59 -29.63
N PHE A 95 14.44 1.42 -30.21
CA PHE A 95 13.64 0.89 -31.32
C PHE A 95 12.26 0.45 -30.87
N LEU A 96 11.27 0.65 -31.75
CA LEU A 96 9.94 0.07 -31.65
C LEU A 96 9.73 -0.85 -32.87
N PRO A 97 10.02 -2.16 -32.75
CA PRO A 97 9.84 -3.07 -33.86
C PRO A 97 8.35 -3.37 -34.10
N ILE A 98 7.88 -3.17 -35.33
CA ILE A 98 6.50 -3.41 -35.76
C ILE A 98 6.51 -4.42 -36.90
N THR A 99 5.91 -5.59 -36.67
CA THR A 99 5.83 -6.66 -37.67
C THR A 99 4.73 -6.40 -38.68
N ILE A 100 5.04 -6.47 -39.98
CA ILE A 100 4.01 -6.53 -41.03
C ILE A 100 3.63 -7.99 -41.26
N PRO A 101 2.37 -8.41 -41.05
CA PRO A 101 1.98 -9.82 -40.97
C PRO A 101 2.41 -10.68 -42.16
N TYR A 102 2.28 -10.15 -43.38
CA TYR A 102 2.68 -10.85 -44.60
C TYR A 102 4.19 -11.18 -44.60
N PHE A 103 5.02 -10.16 -44.40
CA PHE A 103 6.48 -10.28 -44.40
C PHE A 103 7.00 -11.13 -43.24
N TRP A 104 6.40 -10.96 -42.06
CA TRP A 104 6.73 -11.76 -40.87
C TRP A 104 6.51 -13.26 -41.10
N LYS A 105 5.38 -13.63 -41.73
CA LYS A 105 5.06 -15.02 -42.07
C LYS A 105 5.94 -15.56 -43.19
N LYS A 106 6.23 -14.74 -44.21
CA LYS A 106 6.96 -15.17 -45.41
C LYS A 106 8.47 -15.31 -45.20
N TYR A 107 9.07 -14.47 -44.34
CA TYR A 107 10.52 -14.43 -44.12
C TYR A 107 10.93 -14.60 -42.64
N PRO A 108 10.46 -15.66 -41.95
CA PRO A 108 10.65 -15.81 -40.51
C PRO A 108 12.12 -15.97 -40.10
N LYS A 109 12.94 -16.62 -40.93
CA LYS A 109 14.39 -16.81 -40.67
C LYS A 109 15.17 -15.49 -40.62
N PHE A 110 14.72 -14.48 -41.35
CA PHE A 110 15.35 -13.15 -41.35
C PHE A 110 14.80 -12.27 -40.23
N TYR A 111 13.48 -12.22 -40.06
CA TYR A 111 12.87 -11.28 -39.13
C TYR A 111 12.89 -11.72 -37.66
N ARG A 112 12.83 -13.02 -37.35
CA ARG A 112 12.81 -13.48 -35.94
C ARG A 112 14.10 -13.11 -35.18
N PRO A 113 15.32 -13.35 -35.72
CA PRO A 113 16.55 -12.92 -35.04
C PRO A 113 16.63 -11.40 -34.89
N LEU A 114 16.31 -10.66 -35.96
CA LEU A 114 16.32 -9.19 -35.94
C LEU A 114 15.36 -8.63 -34.89
N PHE A 115 14.12 -9.12 -34.84
CA PHE A 115 13.13 -8.70 -33.85
C PHE A 115 13.59 -8.94 -32.42
N LYS A 116 14.21 -10.09 -32.15
CA LYS A 116 14.76 -10.42 -30.82
C LYS A 116 15.83 -9.40 -30.40
N CYS A 117 16.72 -9.00 -31.30
CA CYS A 117 17.74 -7.99 -31.04
C CYS A 117 17.14 -6.59 -30.81
N LEU A 118 16.14 -6.19 -31.61
CA LEU A 118 15.48 -4.89 -31.48
C LEU A 118 14.69 -4.78 -30.17
N GLU A 119 13.98 -5.83 -29.77
CA GLU A 119 13.30 -5.90 -28.47
C GLU A 119 14.30 -5.90 -27.30
N ALA A 120 15.46 -6.56 -27.43
CA ALA A 120 16.50 -6.53 -26.40
C ALA A 120 17.09 -5.11 -26.22
N ASN A 121 17.37 -4.38 -27.31
CA ASN A 121 17.83 -2.99 -27.27
C ASN A 121 16.80 -2.07 -26.60
N ARG A 122 15.51 -2.23 -26.94
CA ARG A 122 14.42 -1.48 -26.32
C ARG A 122 14.35 -1.71 -24.81
N ARG A 123 14.48 -2.96 -24.36
CA ARG A 123 14.55 -3.30 -22.93
C ARG A 123 15.80 -2.71 -22.25
N PHE A 124 16.96 -2.76 -22.91
CA PHE A 124 18.21 -2.18 -22.37
C PHE A 124 18.10 -0.67 -22.17
N ASN A 125 17.59 0.06 -23.16
CA ASN A 125 17.39 1.51 -23.07
C ASN A 125 16.36 1.88 -21.98
N PHE A 126 15.31 1.08 -21.80
CA PHE A 126 14.36 1.25 -20.68
C PHE A 126 15.08 1.22 -19.32
N TRP A 127 15.87 0.18 -19.04
CA TRP A 127 16.55 0.05 -17.74
C TRP A 127 17.56 1.17 -17.52
N GLN A 128 18.23 1.63 -18.57
CA GLN A 128 19.10 2.80 -18.50
C GLN A 128 18.34 4.08 -18.15
N GLN A 129 17.14 4.28 -18.71
CA GLN A 129 16.29 5.43 -18.36
C GLN A 129 15.70 5.33 -16.94
N ALA A 130 15.38 4.12 -16.50
CA ALA A 130 14.84 3.85 -15.17
C ALA A 130 15.90 3.97 -14.07
N ARG A 131 17.18 3.79 -14.40
CA ARG A 131 18.32 4.05 -13.50
C ARG A 131 18.77 5.50 -13.62
N TYR A 132 18.14 6.36 -12.83
CA TYR A 132 18.58 7.74 -12.62
C TYR A 132 19.04 7.94 -11.17
N LYS A 133 19.80 9.00 -10.92
CA LYS A 133 20.17 9.40 -9.57
C LYS A 133 18.96 10.01 -8.86
N LYS A 134 18.58 9.42 -7.73
CA LYS A 134 17.47 9.82 -6.86
C LYS A 134 17.90 10.95 -5.91
N PHE A 135 16.94 11.58 -5.25
CA PHE A 135 17.16 12.59 -4.19
C PHE A 135 17.92 13.84 -4.64
N LYS A 136 17.66 14.33 -5.86
CA LYS A 136 18.37 15.51 -6.41
C LYS A 136 17.68 16.85 -6.18
N ASN A 137 16.35 16.84 -6.17
CA ASN A 137 15.51 18.04 -6.27
C ASN A 137 14.43 17.98 -5.20
N LYS A 138 13.36 18.74 -5.40
CA LYS A 138 12.10 18.62 -4.66
C LYS A 138 11.71 17.13 -4.50
N PRO A 139 11.33 16.69 -3.29
CA PRO A 139 10.92 15.31 -3.00
C PRO A 139 9.90 14.78 -4.01
N LYS A 140 10.17 13.58 -4.55
CA LYS A 140 9.26 12.88 -5.47
C LYS A 140 8.91 11.50 -4.94
N ILE A 141 7.64 11.26 -4.61
CA ILE A 141 7.21 9.98 -4.02
C ILE A 141 6.19 9.29 -4.92
N LEU A 142 6.48 8.05 -5.33
CA LEU A 142 5.50 7.21 -6.02
C LEU A 142 4.70 6.43 -4.97
N LEU A 143 3.41 6.73 -4.87
CA LEU A 143 2.49 6.13 -3.90
C LEU A 143 1.77 4.93 -4.55
N ILE A 144 1.80 3.76 -3.91
CA ILE A 144 1.06 2.58 -4.36
C ILE A 144 0.01 2.20 -3.32
N THR A 145 -1.24 1.99 -3.74
CA THR A 145 -2.33 1.63 -2.81
C THR A 145 -3.42 0.79 -3.47
N SER A 146 -4.16 0.08 -2.61
CA SER A 146 -5.39 -0.67 -2.92
C SER A 146 -6.56 -0.22 -2.04
N GLU A 147 -6.73 1.10 -1.86
CA GLU A 147 -7.78 1.74 -1.04
C GLU A 147 -7.60 1.67 0.49
N TYR A 148 -6.38 1.93 0.99
CA TYR A 148 -6.18 2.10 2.43
C TYR A 148 -6.34 3.57 2.86
N PHE A 149 -7.16 3.85 3.88
CA PHE A 149 -7.51 5.24 4.25
C PHE A 149 -6.27 6.09 4.49
N LEU A 150 -5.25 5.60 5.20
CA LEU A 150 -4.04 6.35 5.53
C LEU A 150 -3.31 6.93 4.30
N MET A 151 -3.50 6.35 3.10
CA MET A 151 -2.93 6.91 1.89
C MET A 151 -3.47 8.31 1.58
N GLY A 152 -4.72 8.61 1.92
CA GLY A 152 -5.27 9.96 1.79
C GLY A 152 -4.61 10.97 2.73
N GLU A 153 -4.17 10.53 3.90
CA GLU A 153 -3.41 11.34 4.85
C GLU A 153 -1.98 11.61 4.36
N VAL A 154 -1.32 10.59 3.78
CA VAL A 154 -0.02 10.74 3.11
C VAL A 154 -0.12 11.74 1.95
N ILE A 155 -1.15 11.63 1.10
CA ILE A 155 -1.40 12.56 -0.01
C ILE A 155 -1.61 13.99 0.51
N THR A 156 -2.37 14.14 1.59
CA THR A 156 -2.62 15.46 2.21
C THR A 156 -1.33 16.07 2.76
N ALA A 157 -0.50 15.26 3.42
CA ALA A 157 0.81 15.67 3.90
C ALA A 157 1.75 16.05 2.73
N CYS A 158 1.79 15.29 1.64
CA CYS A 158 2.56 15.65 0.44
C CYS A 158 2.15 17.03 -0.08
N LYS A 159 0.85 17.32 -0.19
CA LYS A 159 0.36 18.63 -0.66
C LYS A 159 0.81 19.77 0.25
N ARG A 160 0.76 19.58 1.57
CA ARG A 160 1.12 20.61 2.55
C ARG A 160 2.61 20.86 2.66
N LEU A 161 3.42 19.83 2.48
CA LEU A 161 4.88 19.93 2.45
C LEU A 161 5.42 20.40 1.10
N ASP A 162 4.55 20.59 0.11
CA ASP A 162 4.93 20.79 -1.28
C ASP A 162 5.89 19.67 -1.74
N TYR A 163 5.49 18.41 -1.59
CA TYR A 163 6.18 17.25 -2.15
C TYR A 163 5.45 16.83 -3.42
N ASP A 164 6.20 16.56 -4.49
CA ASP A 164 5.62 16.00 -5.69
C ASP A 164 5.30 14.52 -5.42
N TYR A 165 4.12 14.07 -5.83
CA TYR A 165 3.72 12.68 -5.69
C TYR A 165 2.95 12.19 -6.91
N TYR A 166 3.03 10.89 -7.18
CA TYR A 166 2.22 10.21 -8.17
C TYR A 166 1.49 9.05 -7.50
N LEU A 167 0.16 9.02 -7.61
CA LEU A 167 -0.64 7.93 -7.06
C LEU A 167 -0.89 6.87 -8.14
N LEU A 168 -0.39 5.66 -7.91
CA LEU A 168 -0.69 4.50 -8.73
C LEU A 168 -1.76 3.65 -8.05
N HIS A 169 -2.98 3.70 -8.60
CA HIS A 169 -4.12 2.93 -8.10
C HIS A 169 -4.10 1.49 -8.63
N LEU A 170 -4.43 0.53 -7.77
CA LEU A 170 -4.57 -0.89 -8.12
C LEU A 170 -6.07 -1.23 -8.28
N PRO A 171 -6.60 -1.36 -9.51
CA PRO A 171 -8.03 -1.57 -9.72
C PRO A 171 -8.57 -2.88 -9.11
N ASN A 172 -7.77 -3.96 -9.10
CA ASN A 172 -8.24 -5.31 -8.71
C ASN A 172 -7.40 -5.99 -7.61
N GLN A 173 -6.54 -5.26 -6.88
CA GLN A 173 -5.59 -5.86 -5.91
C GLN A 173 -4.61 -6.91 -6.48
N GLU A 174 -4.73 -7.29 -7.75
CA GLU A 174 -3.83 -8.22 -8.46
C GLU A 174 -2.57 -7.49 -8.96
N ILE A 175 -1.58 -7.44 -8.08
CA ILE A 175 -0.21 -7.03 -8.41
C ILE A 175 0.43 -8.14 -9.24
N GLY A 176 1.23 -7.78 -10.25
CA GLY A 176 1.84 -8.73 -11.18
C GLY A 176 1.05 -8.94 -12.48
N SER A 177 -0.15 -8.36 -12.61
CA SER A 177 -0.82 -8.24 -13.91
C SER A 177 0.06 -7.45 -14.90
N GLU A 178 0.03 -7.83 -16.18
CA GLU A 178 0.81 -7.15 -17.22
C GLU A 178 0.47 -5.64 -17.30
N GLU A 179 -0.79 -5.30 -17.01
CA GLU A 179 -1.25 -3.91 -16.96
C GLU A 179 -0.62 -3.12 -15.81
N PHE A 180 -0.62 -3.68 -14.58
CA PHE A 180 0.02 -3.02 -13.44
C PHE A 180 1.49 -2.75 -13.72
N VAL A 181 2.24 -3.77 -14.16
CA VAL A 181 3.67 -3.64 -14.47
C VAL A 181 3.88 -2.55 -15.51
N LYS A 182 3.06 -2.50 -16.57
CA LYS A 182 3.14 -1.45 -17.59
C LYS A 182 2.92 -0.05 -17.01
N TYR A 183 1.86 0.16 -16.23
CA TYR A 183 1.57 1.47 -15.63
C TYR A 183 2.63 1.91 -14.62
N PHE A 184 3.11 0.97 -13.80
CA PHE A 184 4.18 1.19 -12.84
C PHE A 184 5.47 1.64 -13.54
N LEU A 185 5.93 0.87 -14.54
CA LEU A 185 7.14 1.20 -15.30
C LEU A 185 7.01 2.53 -16.04
N GLN A 186 5.83 2.84 -16.59
CA GLN A 186 5.55 4.13 -17.22
C GLN A 186 5.65 5.27 -16.20
N ALA A 187 5.06 5.12 -15.02
CA ALA A 187 5.14 6.12 -13.96
C ALA A 187 6.59 6.36 -13.51
N VAL A 188 7.40 5.31 -13.36
CA VAL A 188 8.82 5.46 -12.96
C VAL A 188 9.61 6.28 -13.99
N ILE A 189 9.42 6.04 -15.29
CA ILE A 189 10.15 6.79 -16.34
C ILE A 189 9.69 8.24 -16.44
N THR A 190 8.38 8.50 -16.37
CA THR A 190 7.84 9.84 -16.58
C THR A 190 7.98 10.72 -15.34
N PHE A 191 7.66 10.18 -14.16
CA PHE A 191 7.64 10.92 -12.90
C PHE A 191 9.04 11.01 -12.26
N LYS A 192 9.85 9.95 -12.43
CA LYS A 192 11.18 9.78 -11.81
C LYS A 192 11.17 9.96 -10.28
N PRO A 193 10.46 9.08 -9.54
CA PRO A 193 10.40 9.14 -8.08
C PRO A 193 11.77 8.92 -7.40
N ASP A 194 11.95 9.52 -6.22
CA ASP A 194 13.06 9.23 -5.34
C ASP A 194 12.91 7.84 -4.70
N PHE A 195 11.69 7.47 -4.35
CA PHE A 195 11.33 6.14 -3.84
C PHE A 195 9.84 5.85 -4.02
N VAL A 196 9.47 4.59 -3.80
CA VAL A 196 8.09 4.10 -3.73
C VAL A 196 7.64 4.03 -2.28
N LEU A 197 6.42 4.46 -1.97
CA LEU A 197 5.82 4.33 -0.64
C LEU A 197 4.55 3.48 -0.70
N THR A 198 4.48 2.49 0.19
CA THR A 198 3.30 1.65 0.45
C THR A 198 2.96 1.61 1.94
N ILE A 199 1.68 1.39 2.25
CA ILE A 199 1.19 1.13 3.61
C ILE A 199 0.91 -0.37 3.75
N ASN A 200 1.37 -0.98 4.85
CA ASN A 200 1.16 -2.41 5.14
C ASN A 200 1.59 -3.36 4.01
N HIS A 201 2.60 -2.97 3.22
CA HIS A 201 3.01 -3.73 2.01
C HIS A 201 1.88 -3.93 0.98
N LEU A 202 0.79 -3.17 1.07
CA LEU A 202 -0.31 -3.23 0.12
C LEU A 202 0.17 -2.76 -1.25
N GLY A 203 0.04 -3.60 -2.26
CA GLY A 203 0.62 -3.32 -3.57
C GLY A 203 1.96 -4.00 -3.84
N VAL A 204 2.50 -4.75 -2.87
CA VAL A 204 3.61 -5.69 -3.09
C VAL A 204 3.03 -7.09 -3.30
N ASP A 205 3.46 -7.78 -4.36
CA ASP A 205 3.05 -9.14 -4.68
C ASP A 205 3.81 -10.20 -3.88
N LYS A 206 3.21 -11.38 -3.71
CA LYS A 206 3.79 -12.47 -2.91
C LYS A 206 4.98 -13.13 -3.61
N GLU A 207 4.97 -13.07 -4.93
CA GLU A 207 5.91 -13.67 -5.86
C GLU A 207 7.24 -12.89 -5.95
N GLY A 208 7.25 -11.62 -5.53
CA GLY A 208 8.42 -10.75 -5.49
C GLY A 208 8.68 -9.98 -6.79
N ILE A 209 7.74 -9.96 -7.74
CA ILE A 209 7.83 -9.28 -9.04
C ILE A 209 8.12 -7.78 -8.85
N LEU A 210 7.37 -7.09 -7.99
CA LEU A 210 7.60 -5.65 -7.75
C LEU A 210 8.98 -5.41 -7.15
N ILE A 211 9.39 -6.23 -6.17
CA ILE A 211 10.71 -6.14 -5.54
C ILE A 211 11.82 -6.33 -6.58
N ASP A 212 11.73 -7.37 -7.41
CA ASP A 212 12.68 -7.63 -8.50
C ASP A 212 12.76 -6.45 -9.49
N LEU A 213 11.62 -5.82 -9.81
CA LEU A 213 11.59 -4.65 -10.69
C LEU A 213 12.27 -3.44 -10.04
N LEU A 214 12.00 -3.20 -8.76
CA LEU A 214 12.59 -2.11 -7.99
C LEU A 214 14.11 -2.24 -7.90
N GLU A 215 14.61 -3.45 -7.62
CA GLU A 215 16.04 -3.74 -7.60
C GLU A 215 16.71 -3.48 -8.96
N LYS A 216 16.07 -3.92 -10.05
CA LYS A 216 16.60 -3.68 -11.41
C LYS A 216 16.70 -2.19 -11.75
N MET A 217 15.83 -1.35 -11.19
CA MET A 217 15.85 0.12 -11.36
C MET A 217 16.66 0.86 -10.28
N GLU A 218 17.16 0.13 -9.29
CA GLU A 218 17.77 0.67 -8.07
C GLU A 218 16.85 1.71 -7.42
N LEU A 219 15.53 1.44 -7.40
CA LEU A 219 14.50 2.32 -6.90
C LEU A 219 14.09 1.86 -5.49
N PRO A 220 14.33 2.66 -4.44
CA PRO A 220 14.00 2.26 -3.07
C PRO A 220 12.49 2.10 -2.82
N LEU A 221 12.16 1.21 -1.88
CA LEU A 221 10.82 1.00 -1.33
C LEU A 221 10.79 1.38 0.15
N ALA A 222 9.92 2.31 0.50
CA ALA A 222 9.47 2.56 1.86
C ALA A 222 8.16 1.78 2.10
N SER A 223 8.15 0.88 3.08
CA SER A 223 6.92 0.24 3.53
C SER A 223 6.60 0.63 4.96
N TRP A 224 5.52 1.38 5.14
CA TRP A 224 5.04 1.78 6.47
C TRP A 224 3.93 0.84 6.96
N PHE A 225 4.28 -0.01 7.93
CA PHE A 225 3.31 -0.83 8.65
C PHE A 225 2.61 -0.01 9.71
N VAL A 226 1.29 -0.03 9.65
CA VAL A 226 0.32 0.53 10.62
C VAL A 226 -0.62 -0.55 11.15
N ASP A 227 -0.34 -1.81 10.82
CA ASP A 227 -0.92 -3.02 11.39
C ASP A 227 0.23 -4.00 11.72
N ASN A 228 -0.09 -5.16 12.29
CA ASN A 228 0.93 -6.13 12.69
C ASN A 228 1.62 -6.75 11.45
N PRO A 229 2.93 -6.48 11.21
CA PRO A 229 3.64 -7.01 10.05
C PRO A 229 3.73 -8.53 10.05
N HIS A 230 3.64 -9.21 11.20
CA HIS A 230 3.63 -10.67 11.27
C HIS A 230 2.44 -11.28 10.52
N LEU A 231 1.27 -10.68 10.65
CA LEU A 231 0.06 -11.18 9.99
C LEU A 231 0.05 -10.91 8.49
N ILE A 232 0.94 -10.03 8.01
CA ILE A 232 1.03 -9.60 6.62
C ILE A 232 2.18 -10.32 5.90
N LEU A 233 3.40 -10.21 6.43
CA LEU A 233 4.64 -10.61 5.75
C LEU A 233 4.81 -12.13 5.64
N TYR A 234 4.18 -12.93 6.51
CA TYR A 234 4.25 -14.39 6.39
C TYR A 234 3.66 -14.94 5.09
N MET A 235 2.83 -14.15 4.39
CA MET A 235 2.27 -14.53 3.09
C MET A 235 3.26 -14.39 1.93
N TYR A 236 4.47 -13.87 2.17
CA TYR A 236 5.42 -13.49 1.14
C TYR A 236 6.67 -14.37 1.15
N ASN A 237 7.06 -14.87 -0.02
CA ASN A 237 8.23 -15.76 -0.17
C ASN A 237 9.54 -14.99 -0.44
N LYS A 238 9.45 -13.76 -1.00
CA LYS A 238 10.59 -12.92 -1.42
C LYS A 238 10.32 -11.42 -1.22
N VAL A 239 10.33 -10.97 0.03
CA VAL A 239 10.15 -9.53 0.39
C VAL A 239 11.43 -8.83 0.81
N LYS A 240 12.55 -9.57 0.87
CA LYS A 240 13.85 -9.03 1.25
C LYS A 240 14.48 -8.34 0.05
N SER A 241 14.91 -7.10 0.26
CA SER A 241 15.74 -6.34 -0.67
C SER A 241 16.55 -5.31 0.08
N ASP A 242 17.79 -5.07 -0.35
CA ASP A 242 18.64 -3.98 0.19
C ASP A 242 18.06 -2.59 -0.14
N PHE A 243 17.13 -2.54 -1.11
CA PHE A 243 16.37 -1.36 -1.50
C PHE A 243 15.09 -1.16 -0.69
N THR A 244 14.76 -2.06 0.24
CA THR A 244 13.57 -1.96 1.09
C THR A 244 13.92 -1.38 2.46
N VAL A 245 13.15 -0.38 2.88
CA VAL A 245 13.16 0.20 4.23
C VAL A 245 11.78 0.01 4.86
N ILE A 246 11.78 -0.57 6.05
CA ILE A 246 10.57 -0.81 6.82
C ILE A 246 10.40 0.28 7.87
N PHE A 247 9.21 0.85 7.92
CA PHE A 247 8.75 1.71 9.01
C PHE A 247 7.67 0.95 9.76
N THR A 248 7.79 0.81 11.07
CA THR A 248 6.78 0.16 11.93
C THR A 248 6.21 1.13 12.93
N TRP A 249 4.88 1.18 13.02
CA TRP A 249 4.15 1.96 14.02
C TRP A 249 4.27 1.41 15.44
N ASP A 250 4.74 0.18 15.59
CA ASP A 250 4.94 -0.52 16.85
C ASP A 250 6.40 -0.96 16.98
N LYS A 251 7.08 -0.49 18.04
CA LYS A 251 8.50 -0.79 18.31
C LYS A 251 8.76 -2.26 18.58
N ASP A 252 7.78 -2.98 19.11
CA ASP A 252 7.92 -4.37 19.49
C ASP A 252 8.24 -5.25 18.27
N ASN A 253 7.84 -4.79 17.07
CA ASN A 253 8.12 -5.47 15.81
C ASN A 253 9.54 -5.23 15.27
N ILE A 254 10.31 -4.25 15.76
CA ILE A 254 11.62 -3.88 15.18
C ILE A 254 12.59 -5.05 15.26
N LYS A 255 12.71 -5.66 16.44
CA LYS A 255 13.60 -6.80 16.66
C LYS A 255 13.23 -7.95 15.74
N VAL A 256 11.94 -8.28 15.68
CA VAL A 256 11.50 -9.45 14.92
C VAL A 256 11.58 -9.24 13.40
N LEU A 257 11.34 -8.02 12.92
CA LEU A 257 11.56 -7.66 11.52
C LEU A 257 13.04 -7.77 11.14
N LYS A 258 13.95 -7.35 12.03
CA LYS A 258 15.40 -7.53 11.83
C LYS A 258 15.81 -9.00 11.80
N GLU A 259 15.29 -9.81 12.72
CA GLU A 259 15.51 -11.27 12.75
C GLU A 259 14.95 -11.97 11.50
N LYS A 260 13.90 -11.41 10.88
CA LYS A 260 13.39 -11.85 9.57
C LYS A 260 14.25 -11.41 8.38
N GLY A 261 15.33 -10.66 8.63
CA GLY A 261 16.31 -10.27 7.62
C GLY A 261 16.09 -8.91 6.96
N PHE A 262 15.25 -8.04 7.54
CA PHE A 262 15.17 -6.63 7.14
C PHE A 262 16.22 -5.82 7.91
N ASP A 263 17.24 -5.31 7.22
CA ASP A 263 18.33 -4.59 7.89
C ASP A 263 17.93 -3.16 8.28
N LYS A 264 17.09 -2.52 7.46
CA LYS A 264 16.65 -1.12 7.59
C LYS A 264 15.23 -1.05 8.15
N VAL A 265 15.10 -1.13 9.48
CA VAL A 265 13.81 -1.06 10.19
C VAL A 265 13.80 0.11 11.16
N PHE A 266 12.82 1.01 11.03
CA PHE A 266 12.68 2.23 11.81
C PHE A 266 11.31 2.33 12.48
N TYR A 267 11.28 2.92 13.68
CA TYR A 267 10.03 3.27 14.34
C TYR A 267 9.38 4.49 13.66
N LEU A 268 8.10 4.40 13.34
CA LEU A 268 7.31 5.50 12.81
C LEU A 268 5.86 5.41 13.32
N PRO A 269 5.53 6.05 14.45
CA PRO A 269 4.20 5.95 15.05
C PRO A 269 3.13 6.58 14.16
N LEU A 270 1.87 6.30 14.46
CA LEU A 270 0.74 7.02 13.88
C LEU A 270 0.81 8.53 14.21
N ALA A 271 -0.07 9.27 13.56
CA ALA A 271 -0.19 10.72 13.63
C ALA A 271 -1.62 11.10 13.25
N THR A 272 -1.93 12.40 13.20
CA THR A 272 -3.24 12.88 12.77
C THR A 272 -3.13 14.11 11.87
N ASP A 273 -4.20 14.38 11.12
CA ASP A 273 -4.39 15.64 10.42
C ASP A 273 -5.16 16.63 11.31
N VAL A 274 -4.43 17.58 11.87
CA VAL A 274 -4.94 18.61 12.78
C VAL A 274 -5.85 19.65 12.11
N GLN A 275 -5.88 19.73 10.78
CA GLN A 275 -6.86 20.56 10.05
C GLN A 275 -8.19 19.82 9.87
N ARG A 276 -8.13 18.48 9.71
CA ARG A 276 -9.31 17.63 9.63
C ARG A 276 -9.96 17.48 11.01
N PHE A 277 -9.19 16.99 11.98
CA PHE A 277 -9.56 16.91 13.39
C PHE A 277 -9.33 18.27 14.06
N ASN A 278 -10.01 19.29 13.55
CA ASN A 278 -9.96 20.65 14.08
C ASN A 278 -11.24 20.91 14.88
N PRO A 279 -11.15 21.37 16.15
CA PRO A 279 -12.33 21.67 16.98
C PRO A 279 -13.30 22.67 16.33
N LYS A 280 -12.80 23.55 15.45
CA LYS A 280 -13.62 24.50 14.70
C LYS A 280 -14.61 23.82 13.73
N ASN A 281 -14.39 22.57 13.39
CA ASN A 281 -15.28 21.81 12.50
C ASN A 281 -16.50 21.26 13.24
N ASN A 282 -16.50 21.19 14.58
CA ASN A 282 -17.52 20.47 15.38
C ASN A 282 -18.95 21.03 15.22
N SER A 283 -19.11 22.31 14.86
CA SER A 283 -20.41 22.99 14.73
C SER A 283 -21.33 22.49 13.59
N LYS A 284 -20.92 21.51 12.79
CA LYS A 284 -21.65 21.06 11.58
C LYS A 284 -22.64 19.89 11.78
N ILE A 285 -22.84 19.36 13.00
CA ILE A 285 -23.64 18.13 13.23
C ILE A 285 -24.89 18.33 14.12
N ARG A 286 -25.90 17.49 13.88
CA ARG A 286 -27.20 17.44 14.60
C ARG A 286 -27.07 16.71 15.95
N SER A 287 -27.59 17.34 17.01
CA SER A 287 -27.53 16.98 18.45
C SER A 287 -27.95 15.57 18.91
N ARG A 288 -28.42 14.68 18.02
CA ARG A 288 -29.06 13.41 18.42
C ARG A 288 -28.10 12.30 18.85
N LEU A 289 -26.78 12.50 18.70
CA LEU A 289 -25.74 11.50 18.98
C LEU A 289 -24.80 11.89 20.12
N ILE A 290 -25.17 12.87 20.95
CA ILE A 290 -24.32 13.36 22.04
C ILE A 290 -24.53 12.50 23.29
N ARG A 291 -23.44 11.94 23.82
CA ARG A 291 -23.41 11.25 25.12
C ARG A 291 -22.20 11.68 25.94
N ASP A 292 -22.29 11.45 27.24
CA ASP A 292 -21.20 11.73 28.17
C ASP A 292 -20.01 10.79 27.93
N VAL A 293 -20.28 9.53 27.58
CA VAL A 293 -19.28 8.52 27.25
C VAL A 293 -19.61 7.90 25.91
N SER A 294 -18.59 7.77 25.06
CA SER A 294 -18.71 7.07 23.78
C SER A 294 -17.54 6.14 23.52
N PHE A 295 -17.77 5.10 22.74
CA PHE A 295 -16.73 4.20 22.23
C PHE A 295 -16.88 4.01 20.73
N VAL A 296 -15.76 4.01 20.00
CA VAL A 296 -15.74 3.72 18.55
C VAL A 296 -14.84 2.54 18.26
N GLY A 297 -15.40 1.42 17.83
CA GLY A 297 -14.59 0.25 17.47
C GLY A 297 -15.41 -0.96 17.04
N ASN A 298 -14.77 -1.82 16.28
CA ASN A 298 -15.34 -3.11 15.88
C ASN A 298 -15.36 -4.07 17.09
N SER A 299 -16.44 -4.83 17.25
CA SER A 299 -16.61 -5.87 18.27
C SER A 299 -15.68 -7.07 18.04
N MET A 300 -15.17 -7.24 16.81
CA MET A 300 -14.44 -8.41 16.30
C MET A 300 -15.28 -9.68 16.20
N PHE A 301 -16.54 -9.71 16.65
CA PHE A 301 -17.37 -10.91 16.70
C PHE A 301 -17.50 -11.61 15.33
N PHE A 302 -17.96 -10.88 14.30
CA PHE A 302 -18.11 -11.48 12.97
C PHE A 302 -16.77 -11.80 12.30
N LYS A 303 -15.70 -11.07 12.64
CA LYS A 303 -14.34 -11.35 12.15
C LYS A 303 -13.78 -12.64 12.74
N VAL A 304 -14.00 -12.87 14.03
CA VAL A 304 -13.67 -14.12 14.73
C VAL A 304 -14.47 -15.27 14.13
N LEU A 305 -15.80 -15.12 14.00
CA LEU A 305 -16.66 -16.17 13.43
C LEU A 305 -16.19 -16.58 12.03
N LYS A 306 -16.03 -15.60 11.13
CA LYS A 306 -15.54 -15.85 9.76
C LYS A 306 -14.16 -16.52 9.75
N ARG A 307 -13.28 -16.17 10.69
CA ARG A 307 -11.95 -16.79 10.78
C ARG A 307 -12.01 -18.22 11.32
N ARG A 308 -12.89 -18.49 12.28
CA ARG A 308 -13.16 -19.81 12.82
C ARG A 308 -13.76 -20.74 11.76
N GLU A 309 -14.70 -20.26 10.96
CA GLU A 309 -15.31 -21.00 9.84
C GLU A 309 -14.24 -21.49 8.84
N LYS A 310 -13.24 -20.67 8.51
CA LYS A 310 -12.11 -21.07 7.65
C LYS A 310 -11.30 -22.27 8.20
N LEU A 311 -11.37 -22.52 9.50
CA LEU A 311 -10.62 -23.57 10.19
C LEU A 311 -11.53 -24.72 10.65
N GLU A 312 -12.79 -24.75 10.25
CA GLU A 312 -13.80 -25.70 10.74
C GLU A 312 -13.43 -27.16 10.45
N GLN A 313 -12.72 -27.41 9.34
CA GLN A 313 -12.17 -28.74 9.00
C GLN A 313 -11.07 -29.21 9.96
N PHE A 314 -10.48 -28.32 10.76
CA PHE A 314 -9.41 -28.61 11.72
C PHE A 314 -9.93 -28.55 13.17
N LYS A 315 -11.03 -29.23 13.48
CA LYS A 315 -11.73 -29.16 14.80
C LYS A 315 -10.80 -29.31 16.01
N ASP A 316 -9.78 -30.16 15.89
CA ASP A 316 -8.80 -30.45 16.93
C ASP A 316 -7.97 -29.25 17.39
N ILE A 317 -7.75 -28.26 16.51
CA ILE A 317 -7.03 -27.02 16.85
C ILE A 317 -7.98 -25.97 17.44
N LEU A 318 -9.26 -26.05 17.07
CA LEU A 318 -10.31 -25.15 17.57
C LEU A 318 -10.81 -25.54 18.96
N ALA A 319 -10.56 -26.74 19.46
CA ALA A 319 -11.08 -27.17 20.75
C ALA A 319 -10.72 -26.25 21.94
N LYS A 320 -9.60 -25.51 21.85
CA LYS A 320 -9.11 -24.63 22.93
C LYS A 320 -8.87 -23.18 22.51
N TYR A 321 -9.33 -22.73 21.34
CA TYR A 321 -8.95 -21.41 20.82
C TYR A 321 -9.36 -20.25 21.75
N GLU A 322 -10.50 -20.35 22.43
CA GLU A 322 -10.99 -19.31 23.36
C GLU A 322 -10.10 -19.20 24.60
N GLN A 323 -9.73 -20.34 25.20
CA GLN A 323 -8.81 -20.37 26.34
C GLN A 323 -7.42 -19.86 25.94
N ILE A 324 -6.90 -20.30 24.79
CA ILE A 324 -5.61 -19.83 24.27
C ILE A 324 -5.64 -18.31 24.05
N ALA A 325 -6.74 -17.78 23.51
CA ALA A 325 -6.90 -16.35 23.30
C ALA A 325 -6.97 -15.57 24.62
N LEU A 326 -7.66 -16.10 25.64
CA LEU A 326 -7.71 -15.51 26.97
C LEU A 326 -6.32 -15.46 27.62
N ASP A 327 -5.56 -16.54 27.53
CA ASP A 327 -4.22 -16.62 28.11
C ASP A 327 -3.22 -15.76 27.31
N PHE A 328 -3.35 -15.73 25.97
CA PHE A 328 -2.54 -14.88 25.10
C PHE A 328 -2.79 -13.39 25.37
N LYS A 329 -4.07 -13.00 25.59
CA LYS A 329 -4.47 -11.64 25.97
C LYS A 329 -3.67 -11.15 27.18
N ASN A 330 -3.55 -11.99 28.20
CA ASN A 330 -2.91 -11.70 29.49
C ASN A 330 -1.38 -11.94 29.51
N SER A 331 -0.79 -12.34 28.38
CA SER A 331 0.65 -12.59 28.27
C SER A 331 1.40 -11.44 27.62
N ASP A 332 2.72 -11.40 27.81
CA ASP A 332 3.62 -10.47 27.12
C ASP A 332 4.07 -10.96 25.73
N PHE A 333 3.54 -12.10 25.26
CA PHE A 333 3.89 -12.63 23.95
C PHE A 333 3.34 -11.76 22.82
N LEU A 334 4.20 -11.46 21.86
CA LEU A 334 3.86 -10.70 20.65
C LEU A 334 3.30 -11.59 19.53
N ILE A 335 3.76 -12.85 19.49
CA ILE A 335 3.50 -13.78 18.39
C ILE A 335 2.79 -15.01 18.96
N VAL A 336 1.67 -15.37 18.35
CA VAL A 336 0.79 -16.45 18.83
C VAL A 336 1.49 -17.81 18.73
N ASN A 337 2.25 -18.07 17.66
CA ASN A 337 2.92 -19.36 17.49
C ASN A 337 3.97 -19.64 18.58
N GLU A 338 4.74 -18.63 19.00
CA GLU A 338 5.69 -18.73 20.13
C GLU A 338 4.96 -18.96 21.45
N PHE A 339 3.85 -18.27 21.66
CA PHE A 339 3.00 -18.43 22.84
C PHE A 339 2.46 -19.86 22.95
N ILE A 340 1.83 -20.38 21.88
CA ILE A 340 1.30 -21.75 21.89
C ILE A 340 2.42 -22.80 21.94
N ALA A 341 3.60 -22.53 21.36
CA ALA A 341 4.74 -23.44 21.48
C ALA A 341 5.15 -23.63 22.95
N LYS A 342 5.12 -22.55 23.74
CA LYS A 342 5.48 -22.57 25.15
C LYS A 342 4.39 -23.13 26.06
N PHE A 343 3.15 -22.67 25.93
CA PHE A 343 2.08 -22.97 26.89
C PHE A 343 1.08 -24.01 26.41
N PHE A 344 0.99 -24.27 25.10
CA PHE A 344 0.07 -25.21 24.49
C PHE A 344 0.79 -26.12 23.49
N PRO A 345 1.85 -26.86 23.90
CA PRO A 345 2.71 -27.61 22.97
C PRO A 345 1.94 -28.63 22.12
N GLU A 346 0.87 -29.21 22.65
CA GLU A 346 -0.01 -30.11 21.91
C GLU A 346 -0.80 -29.40 20.79
N ILE A 347 -1.18 -28.14 21.00
CA ILE A 347 -1.80 -27.31 19.96
C ILE A 347 -0.76 -26.84 18.96
N TYR A 348 0.45 -26.48 19.42
CA TYR A 348 1.56 -26.11 18.54
C TYR A 348 1.92 -27.23 17.56
N LYS A 349 2.02 -28.49 18.03
CA LYS A 349 2.24 -29.67 17.16
C LYS A 349 1.16 -29.82 16.07
N LYS A 350 -0.10 -29.46 16.37
CA LYS A 350 -1.20 -29.48 15.40
C LYS A 350 -1.08 -28.29 14.43
N TRP A 351 -0.79 -27.10 14.96
CA TRP A 351 -0.56 -25.90 14.17
C TRP A 351 0.58 -26.10 13.14
N THR A 352 1.69 -26.73 13.52
CA THR A 352 2.81 -27.00 12.59
C THR A 352 2.40 -27.90 11.43
N LYS A 353 1.41 -28.78 11.64
CA LYS A 353 0.87 -29.73 10.65
C LYS A 353 -0.24 -29.14 9.76
N LEU A 354 -0.66 -27.90 9.99
CA LEU A 354 -1.61 -27.24 9.08
C LEU A 354 -1.00 -27.15 7.67
N PRO A 355 -1.80 -27.43 6.62
CA PRO A 355 -1.26 -27.74 5.29
C PRO A 355 -0.70 -26.51 4.58
N THR A 356 -1.28 -25.33 4.82
CA THR A 356 -0.86 -24.08 4.17
C THR A 356 -0.39 -23.03 5.19
N ILE A 357 0.43 -22.08 4.72
CA ILE A 357 0.80 -20.89 5.50
C ILE A 357 -0.46 -20.05 5.81
N GLU A 358 -1.42 -20.00 4.89
CA GLU A 358 -2.67 -19.28 5.11
C GLU A 358 -3.46 -19.88 6.28
N ASP A 359 -3.51 -21.21 6.42
CA ASP A 359 -4.18 -21.86 7.55
C ASP A 359 -3.50 -21.54 8.89
N LYS A 360 -2.16 -21.55 8.90
CA LYS A 360 -1.36 -21.17 10.07
C LYS A 360 -1.65 -19.74 10.50
N LEU A 361 -1.64 -18.81 9.54
CA LEU A 361 -1.99 -17.41 9.76
C LEU A 361 -3.45 -17.22 10.15
N ASN A 362 -4.36 -18.03 9.59
CA ASN A 362 -5.76 -17.99 9.96
C ASN A 362 -5.93 -18.31 11.45
N PHE A 363 -5.20 -19.29 11.97
CA PHE A 363 -5.24 -19.64 13.38
C PHE A 363 -4.64 -18.54 14.26
N GLU A 364 -3.46 -18.02 13.92
CA GLU A 364 -2.85 -16.92 14.69
C GLU A 364 -3.73 -15.66 14.71
N THR A 365 -4.36 -15.35 13.58
CA THR A 365 -5.32 -14.24 13.48
C THR A 365 -6.58 -14.49 14.31
N LEU A 366 -7.09 -15.73 14.32
CA LEU A 366 -8.24 -16.11 15.14
C LEU A 366 -7.95 -15.86 16.63
N ILE A 367 -6.82 -16.34 17.13
CA ILE A 367 -6.41 -16.14 18.53
C ILE A 367 -6.28 -14.65 18.85
N THR A 368 -5.60 -13.88 17.99
CA THR A 368 -5.39 -12.45 18.20
C THR A 368 -6.71 -11.66 18.22
N TRP A 369 -7.63 -11.96 17.30
CA TRP A 369 -8.93 -11.30 17.22
C TRP A 369 -9.88 -11.73 18.33
N GLN A 370 -9.85 -12.99 18.75
CA GLN A 370 -10.59 -13.47 19.92
C GLN A 370 -10.09 -12.80 21.20
N ALA A 371 -8.77 -12.69 21.38
CA ALA A 371 -8.17 -11.99 22.52
C ALA A 371 -8.59 -10.51 22.55
N THR A 372 -8.64 -9.87 21.37
CA THR A 372 -9.12 -8.49 21.21
C THR A 372 -10.59 -8.34 21.56
N LEU A 373 -11.43 -9.29 21.12
CA LEU A 373 -12.86 -9.32 21.42
C LEU A 373 -13.07 -9.36 22.93
N GLU A 374 -12.44 -10.32 23.61
CA GLU A 374 -12.60 -10.50 25.06
C GLU A 374 -12.10 -9.29 25.85
N TYR A 375 -10.89 -8.79 25.54
CA TYR A 375 -10.34 -7.61 26.21
C TYR A 375 -11.26 -6.40 26.08
N ARG A 376 -11.74 -6.15 24.86
CA ARG A 376 -12.60 -5.01 24.58
C ARG A 376 -13.96 -5.19 25.25
N ARG A 377 -14.53 -6.40 25.21
CA ARG A 377 -15.79 -6.71 25.87
C ARG A 377 -15.69 -6.42 27.37
N GLU A 378 -14.65 -6.90 28.04
CA GLU A 378 -14.39 -6.63 29.46
C GLU A 378 -14.34 -5.13 29.76
N CYS A 379 -13.57 -4.36 28.97
CA CYS A 379 -13.50 -2.91 29.15
C CYS A 379 -14.85 -2.20 28.93
N ILE A 380 -15.61 -2.63 27.92
CA ILE A 380 -16.88 -2.00 27.56
C ILE A 380 -17.98 -2.30 28.59
N LEU A 381 -17.95 -3.46 29.24
CA LEU A 381 -18.88 -3.78 30.33
C LEU A 381 -18.79 -2.75 31.46
N GLU A 382 -17.58 -2.27 31.78
CA GLU A 382 -17.35 -1.28 32.84
C GLU A 382 -17.94 0.11 32.51
N ILE A 383 -18.18 0.40 31.22
CA ILE A 383 -18.75 1.69 30.81
C ILE A 383 -20.27 1.68 30.61
N LEU A 384 -20.94 0.51 30.65
CA LEU A 384 -22.37 0.39 30.30
C LEU A 384 -23.30 1.19 31.22
N LYS A 385 -22.95 1.33 32.51
CA LYS A 385 -23.73 2.11 33.48
C LYS A 385 -23.82 3.60 33.16
N PHE A 386 -22.92 4.11 32.31
CA PHE A 386 -22.91 5.50 31.86
C PHE A 386 -23.78 5.74 30.61
N ASN A 387 -24.61 4.77 30.24
CA ASN A 387 -25.48 4.81 29.06
C ASN A 387 -24.71 5.20 27.78
N PRO A 388 -23.60 4.52 27.46
CA PRO A 388 -22.64 4.98 26.47
C PRO A 388 -23.19 4.90 25.05
N LEU A 389 -22.66 5.74 24.15
CA LEU A 389 -22.83 5.57 22.72
C LEU A 389 -21.74 4.65 22.16
N ILE A 390 -22.12 3.47 21.68
CA ILE A 390 -21.21 2.48 21.11
C ILE A 390 -21.36 2.49 19.59
N VAL A 391 -20.29 2.90 18.93
CA VAL A 391 -20.18 2.96 17.47
C VAL A 391 -19.37 1.76 16.98
N GLY A 392 -19.95 0.96 16.08
CA GLY A 392 -19.26 -0.19 15.51
C GLY A 392 -20.19 -1.11 14.72
N ASP A 393 -19.78 -2.36 14.58
CA ASP A 393 -20.58 -3.39 13.90
C ASP A 393 -21.66 -3.98 14.82
N LYS A 394 -22.62 -4.69 14.23
CA LYS A 394 -23.73 -5.33 14.95
C LYS A 394 -23.31 -6.45 15.92
N GLY A 395 -22.05 -6.86 15.93
CA GLY A 395 -21.56 -7.88 16.86
C GLY A 395 -21.65 -7.44 18.32
N TRP A 396 -21.73 -6.13 18.60
CA TRP A 396 -21.99 -5.60 19.94
C TRP A 396 -23.26 -6.16 20.58
N PHE A 397 -24.34 -6.34 19.81
CA PHE A 397 -25.58 -6.94 20.29
C PHE A 397 -25.47 -8.42 20.68
N LYS A 398 -24.40 -9.11 20.23
CA LYS A 398 -24.16 -10.52 20.52
C LYS A 398 -23.34 -10.73 21.78
N ILE A 399 -22.46 -9.78 22.11
CA ILE A 399 -21.47 -9.93 23.17
C ILE A 399 -21.74 -9.07 24.41
N LEU A 400 -22.61 -8.05 24.30
CA LEU A 400 -23.01 -7.20 25.41
C LEU A 400 -24.42 -7.55 25.92
N PRO A 401 -24.67 -7.40 27.22
CA PRO A 401 -26.01 -7.53 27.77
C PRO A 401 -26.94 -6.44 27.23
N LYS A 402 -28.24 -6.73 27.20
CA LYS A 402 -29.26 -5.70 26.97
C LYS A 402 -29.21 -4.71 28.15
N SER A 403 -28.84 -3.48 27.88
CA SER A 403 -28.80 -2.38 28.84
C SER A 403 -29.00 -1.05 28.10
N ASN A 404 -28.84 0.08 28.78
CA ASN A 404 -29.17 1.41 28.26
C ASN A 404 -28.11 2.03 27.32
N TRP A 405 -27.17 1.23 26.81
CA TRP A 405 -26.23 1.71 25.79
C TRP A 405 -26.96 1.93 24.46
N ILE A 406 -26.43 2.84 23.66
CA ILE A 406 -26.98 3.20 22.36
C ILE A 406 -26.05 2.73 21.28
N TYR A 407 -26.61 2.07 20.27
CA TYR A 407 -25.87 1.63 19.10
C TYR A 407 -25.83 2.72 18.03
N HIS A 408 -24.66 2.90 17.41
CA HIS A 408 -24.51 3.55 16.12
C HIS A 408 -23.69 2.66 15.19
N LYS A 409 -24.03 2.66 13.90
CA LYS A 409 -23.22 1.96 12.88
C LYS A 409 -21.84 2.59 12.73
N GLU A 410 -20.94 1.88 12.05
CA GLU A 410 -19.60 2.35 11.74
C GLU A 410 -19.61 3.74 11.08
N LEU A 411 -18.65 4.58 11.48
CA LEU A 411 -18.46 5.94 10.98
C LEU A 411 -17.30 5.99 9.99
N ASN A 412 -17.47 6.80 8.95
CA ASN A 412 -16.42 7.11 8.00
C ASN A 412 -15.32 7.96 8.67
N TYR A 413 -14.07 7.53 8.45
CA TYR A 413 -12.89 8.19 9.01
C TYR A 413 -12.78 9.67 8.63
N TYR A 414 -13.11 10.00 7.38
CA TYR A 414 -12.89 11.33 6.81
C TYR A 414 -14.05 12.29 7.05
N SER A 415 -15.28 11.82 6.90
CA SER A 415 -16.47 12.67 6.88
C SER A 415 -17.27 12.67 8.16
N GLU A 416 -17.04 11.71 9.08
CA GLU A 416 -17.88 11.56 10.28
C GLU A 416 -17.08 11.58 11.59
N LEU A 417 -15.96 10.85 11.69
CA LEU A 417 -15.16 10.81 12.93
C LEU A 417 -14.66 12.17 13.45
N PRO A 418 -14.18 13.10 12.61
CA PRO A 418 -13.67 14.38 13.10
C PRO A 418 -14.69 15.17 13.90
N PHE A 419 -15.96 15.05 13.52
CA PHE A 419 -17.07 15.69 14.20
C PHE A 419 -17.53 14.86 15.40
N PHE A 420 -17.66 13.54 15.24
CA PHE A 420 -18.10 12.64 16.31
C PHE A 420 -17.25 12.76 17.57
N TYR A 421 -15.91 12.75 17.42
CA TYR A 421 -15.01 12.85 18.56
C TYR A 421 -15.14 14.18 19.30
N GLY A 422 -15.49 15.25 18.58
CA GLY A 422 -15.67 16.59 19.14
C GLY A 422 -16.86 16.75 20.08
N GLU A 423 -17.85 15.84 20.05
CA GLU A 423 -19.16 16.04 20.69
C GLU A 423 -19.35 15.30 22.02
N ASN A 424 -18.59 14.24 22.29
CA ASN A 424 -18.77 13.42 23.49
C ASN A 424 -17.90 13.96 24.64
N LYS A 425 -18.28 13.83 25.92
CA LYS A 425 -17.43 14.38 27.01
C LYS A 425 -16.18 13.54 27.27
N ILE A 426 -16.31 12.22 27.13
CA ILE A 426 -15.24 11.23 27.26
C ILE A 426 -15.32 10.28 26.07
N ASN A 427 -14.28 10.30 25.24
CA ASN A 427 -14.07 9.27 24.24
C ASN A 427 -13.28 8.13 24.88
N PHE A 428 -13.96 7.03 25.15
CA PHE A 428 -13.34 5.82 25.69
C PHE A 428 -12.63 5.05 24.58
N ASN A 429 -11.42 4.57 24.87
CA ASN A 429 -10.59 3.81 23.95
C ASN A 429 -10.06 2.54 24.60
N SER A 430 -10.03 1.47 23.81
CA SER A 430 -9.29 0.26 24.13
C SER A 430 -8.54 -0.20 22.88
N THR A 431 -7.25 -0.53 23.00
CA THR A 431 -6.48 -1.02 21.87
C THR A 431 -6.85 -2.46 21.49
N SER A 432 -6.18 -2.97 20.45
CA SER A 432 -6.30 -4.35 19.99
C SER A 432 -5.23 -5.22 20.65
N ALA A 433 -5.51 -6.50 20.88
CA ALA A 433 -4.52 -7.43 21.45
C ALA A 433 -3.31 -7.66 20.53
N GLN A 434 -3.38 -7.23 19.26
CA GLN A 434 -2.25 -7.18 18.34
C GLN A 434 -1.23 -6.06 18.66
N MET A 435 -1.57 -5.17 19.59
CA MET A 435 -0.84 -3.94 19.94
C MET A 435 -0.41 -4.02 21.41
N LYS A 436 0.65 -4.78 21.73
CA LYS A 436 1.05 -4.99 23.12
C LYS A 436 1.62 -3.70 23.74
N GLY A 437 2.64 -3.11 23.11
CA GLY A 437 3.24 -1.84 23.54
C GLY A 437 2.70 -0.59 22.85
N ALA A 438 2.09 -0.67 21.67
CA ALA A 438 1.80 0.48 20.83
C ALA A 438 0.36 1.02 20.91
N VAL A 439 0.14 2.25 20.45
CA VAL A 439 -1.14 2.98 20.55
C VAL A 439 -1.91 3.10 19.23
N ASN A 440 -3.23 3.11 19.29
CA ASN A 440 -4.06 3.24 18.09
C ASN A 440 -4.31 4.70 17.67
N GLN A 441 -4.90 4.86 16.49
CA GLN A 441 -5.18 6.16 15.85
C GLN A 441 -5.96 7.15 16.74
N ARG A 442 -6.84 6.66 17.63
CA ARG A 442 -7.67 7.53 18.49
C ARG A 442 -6.86 8.34 19.49
N VAL A 443 -5.67 7.85 19.84
CA VAL A 443 -4.74 8.56 20.73
C VAL A 443 -4.31 9.90 20.16
N PHE A 444 -4.35 10.06 18.83
CA PHE A 444 -4.04 11.30 18.15
C PHE A 444 -5.31 12.06 17.73
N ASP A 445 -6.27 11.37 17.13
CA ASP A 445 -7.45 12.00 16.52
C ASP A 445 -8.39 12.65 17.56
N VAL A 446 -8.60 12.01 18.71
CA VAL A 446 -9.52 12.51 19.73
C VAL A 446 -9.01 13.82 20.34
N PRO A 447 -7.77 13.91 20.88
CA PRO A 447 -7.31 15.17 21.44
C PRO A 447 -7.12 16.25 20.36
N ALA A 448 -6.76 15.86 19.13
CA ALA A 448 -6.77 16.79 18.01
C ALA A 448 -8.16 17.39 17.79
N SER A 449 -9.25 16.61 17.81
CA SER A 449 -10.62 17.15 17.71
C SER A 449 -11.05 18.07 18.88
N GLY A 450 -10.18 18.26 19.88
CA GLY A 450 -10.41 19.13 21.03
C GLY A 450 -11.20 18.44 22.12
N ASN A 451 -11.07 17.12 22.24
CA ASN A 451 -11.87 16.33 23.15
C ASN A 451 -11.04 15.35 24.00
N PHE A 452 -11.61 14.92 25.13
CA PHE A 452 -10.95 14.11 26.14
C PHE A 452 -10.93 12.64 25.73
N LEU A 453 -9.77 12.02 25.92
CA LEU A 453 -9.53 10.60 25.68
C LEU A 453 -9.20 9.90 27.00
N LEU A 454 -9.91 8.81 27.28
CA LEU A 454 -9.50 7.81 28.28
C LEU A 454 -9.09 6.54 27.54
N THR A 455 -7.83 6.13 27.66
CA THR A 455 -7.28 4.98 26.92
C THR A 455 -6.65 3.94 27.85
N ASP A 456 -6.51 2.71 27.39
CA ASP A 456 -5.68 1.73 28.07
C ASP A 456 -4.20 2.10 28.01
N TYR A 457 -3.47 1.79 29.07
CA TYR A 457 -2.03 1.96 29.16
C TYR A 457 -1.31 1.02 28.20
N ARG A 458 -0.39 1.58 27.42
CA ARG A 458 0.51 0.88 26.51
C ARG A 458 1.90 1.47 26.67
N GLU A 459 2.94 0.65 26.76
CA GLU A 459 4.28 1.10 27.16
C GLU A 459 4.80 2.26 26.31
N GLN A 460 4.59 2.21 24.99
CA GLN A 460 5.07 3.21 24.04
C GLN A 460 4.33 4.55 24.17
N ILE A 461 3.23 4.64 24.93
CA ILE A 461 2.54 5.92 25.15
C ILE A 461 3.42 6.93 25.89
N ARG A 462 4.33 6.46 26.74
CA ARG A 462 5.26 7.31 27.51
C ARG A 462 6.23 8.11 26.64
N GLU A 463 6.51 7.61 25.45
CA GLU A 463 7.37 8.30 24.49
C GLU A 463 6.61 9.32 23.65
N LEU A 464 5.29 9.18 23.58
CA LEU A 464 4.42 10.04 22.79
C LEU A 464 3.90 11.19 23.65
N PHE A 465 3.47 10.89 24.88
CA PHE A 465 2.77 11.83 25.76
C PHE A 465 3.19 11.69 27.24
N GLU A 466 3.10 12.78 27.98
CA GLU A 466 3.24 12.80 29.44
C GLU A 466 1.93 12.36 30.11
N ILE A 467 1.94 11.20 30.77
CA ILE A 467 0.75 10.60 31.42
C ILE A 467 0.23 11.52 32.55
N GLU A 468 -1.10 11.58 32.70
CA GLU A 468 -1.90 12.47 33.56
C GLU A 468 -1.81 13.97 33.24
N LYS A 469 -0.95 14.39 32.31
CA LYS A 469 -0.84 15.79 31.87
C LYS A 469 -1.30 16.02 30.43
N GLU A 470 -0.98 15.08 29.54
CA GLU A 470 -1.30 15.09 28.11
C GLU A 470 -2.17 13.89 27.72
N VAL A 471 -2.18 12.82 28.51
CA VAL A 471 -3.02 11.65 28.26
C VAL A 471 -3.40 10.97 29.57
N VAL A 472 -4.59 10.38 29.63
CA VAL A 472 -5.06 9.63 30.80
C VAL A 472 -5.18 8.16 30.44
N CYS A 473 -4.59 7.31 31.28
CA CYS A 473 -4.49 5.89 31.04
C CYS A 473 -5.06 5.07 32.20
N TYR A 474 -5.93 4.11 31.88
CA TYR A 474 -6.26 3.01 32.80
C TYR A 474 -5.36 1.81 32.53
N LYS A 475 -4.96 1.09 33.57
CA LYS A 475 -4.14 -0.14 33.45
C LYS A 475 -5.00 -1.39 33.54
N ASN A 476 -6.01 -1.35 34.41
CA ASN A 476 -6.90 -2.48 34.67
C ASN A 476 -8.33 -2.07 34.40
N LYS A 477 -9.18 -3.04 34.02
CA LYS A 477 -10.59 -2.77 33.76
C LYS A 477 -11.31 -2.19 34.98
N ASP A 478 -10.90 -2.60 36.18
CA ASP A 478 -11.54 -2.20 37.44
C ASP A 478 -11.33 -0.70 37.76
N GLU A 479 -10.36 -0.04 37.12
CA GLU A 479 -10.11 1.41 37.26
C GLU A 479 -11.02 2.26 36.34
N ILE A 480 -11.66 1.65 35.34
CA ILE A 480 -12.38 2.36 34.28
C ILE A 480 -13.54 3.18 34.86
N GLU A 481 -14.33 2.57 35.76
CA GLU A 481 -15.46 3.25 36.39
C GLU A 481 -15.01 4.50 37.16
N ASP A 482 -13.98 4.35 38.00
CA ASP A 482 -13.49 5.43 38.85
C ASP A 482 -12.94 6.58 38.01
N TYR A 483 -12.18 6.27 36.95
CA TYR A 483 -11.70 7.30 36.03
C TYR A 483 -12.84 8.01 35.31
N ILE A 484 -13.85 7.30 34.81
CA ILE A 484 -14.99 7.95 34.14
C ILE A 484 -15.73 8.84 35.13
N ASN A 485 -16.07 8.34 36.33
CA ASN A 485 -16.75 9.10 37.36
C ASN A 485 -15.96 10.36 37.77
N PHE A 486 -14.66 10.21 37.98
CA PHE A 486 -13.77 11.31 38.33
C PHE A 486 -13.74 12.33 37.19
N TYR A 487 -13.38 11.90 35.98
CA TYR A 487 -13.20 12.83 34.89
C TYR A 487 -14.49 13.47 34.44
N LEU A 488 -15.67 12.84 34.53
CA LEU A 488 -16.97 13.49 34.26
C LEU A 488 -17.20 14.72 35.16
N LYS A 489 -16.81 14.65 36.44
CA LYS A 489 -16.96 15.74 37.43
C LYS A 489 -15.92 16.86 37.30
N HIS A 490 -14.80 16.62 36.61
CA HIS A 490 -13.66 17.56 36.55
C HIS A 490 -13.45 18.15 35.15
N SER A 491 -14.37 18.98 34.68
CA SER A 491 -14.30 19.60 33.34
C SER A 491 -13.03 20.41 33.10
N ASN A 492 -12.61 21.23 34.07
CA ASN A 492 -11.42 22.07 33.95
C ASN A 492 -10.15 21.24 33.78
N LEU A 493 -10.05 20.11 34.49
CA LEU A 493 -8.92 19.20 34.36
C LEU A 493 -8.91 18.53 32.98
N ARG A 494 -10.08 18.06 32.50
CA ARG A 494 -10.20 17.52 31.13
C ARG A 494 -9.74 18.55 30.10
N CYS A 495 -10.20 19.79 30.19
CA CYS A 495 -9.81 20.87 29.27
C CYS A 495 -8.29 21.07 29.25
N LYS A 496 -7.65 21.15 30.43
CA LYS A 496 -6.19 21.31 30.53
C LYS A 496 -5.43 20.15 29.88
N ILE A 497 -5.88 18.90 30.09
CA ILE A 497 -5.25 17.72 29.49
C ILE A 497 -5.40 17.76 27.96
N ILE A 498 -6.59 18.08 27.45
CA ILE A 498 -6.85 18.20 26.01
C ILE A 498 -5.94 19.26 25.37
N GLU A 499 -5.82 20.43 25.99
CA GLU A 499 -4.99 21.52 25.49
C GLU A 499 -3.52 21.12 25.39
N ASN A 500 -2.98 20.49 26.44
CA ASN A 500 -1.61 20.00 26.44
C ASN A 500 -1.40 18.92 25.37
N ALA A 501 -2.31 17.94 25.30
CA ALA A 501 -2.27 16.87 24.30
C ALA A 501 -2.28 17.42 22.87
N ARG A 502 -3.18 18.37 22.60
CA ARG A 502 -3.31 18.99 21.27
C ARG A 502 -2.08 19.82 20.92
N ALA A 503 -1.51 20.55 21.88
CA ALA A 503 -0.26 21.27 21.68
C ALA A 503 0.89 20.32 21.31
N ARG A 504 1.03 19.20 22.03
CA ARG A 504 1.98 18.13 21.73
C ARG A 504 1.76 17.53 20.34
N ILE A 505 0.51 17.23 19.97
CA ILE A 505 0.15 16.68 18.65
C ILE A 505 0.51 17.63 17.51
N ILE A 506 0.11 18.91 17.61
CA ILE A 506 0.42 19.91 16.57
C ILE A 506 1.94 20.05 16.40
N LYS A 507 2.68 19.97 17.52
CA LYS A 507 4.12 20.11 17.52
C LYS A 507 4.87 18.86 17.08
N GLU A 508 4.36 17.64 17.27
CA GLU A 508 5.18 16.41 17.15
C GLU A 508 4.47 15.19 16.51
N HIS A 509 3.13 15.20 16.37
CA HIS A 509 2.37 14.04 15.88
C HIS A 509 1.43 14.33 14.70
N THR A 510 1.92 15.11 13.73
CA THR A 510 1.24 15.34 12.43
C THR A 510 1.77 14.42 11.32
N TYR A 511 0.95 14.14 10.30
CA TYR A 511 1.39 13.31 9.16
C TYR A 511 2.50 13.98 8.34
N GLU A 512 2.55 15.32 8.31
CA GLU A 512 3.62 16.12 7.75
C GLU A 512 4.97 15.78 8.42
N GLN A 513 4.98 15.61 9.74
CA GLN A 513 6.19 15.23 10.47
C GLN A 513 6.59 13.79 10.21
N ARG A 514 5.61 12.88 10.12
CA ARG A 514 5.88 11.48 9.75
C ARG A 514 6.49 11.38 8.37
N LEU A 515 5.92 12.09 7.39
CA LEU A 515 6.40 12.07 6.02
C LEU A 515 7.77 12.75 5.89
N THR A 516 8.01 13.84 6.64
CA THR A 516 9.32 14.52 6.69
C THR A 516 10.39 13.58 7.26
N PHE A 517 10.11 12.91 8.37
CA PHE A 517 11.02 11.93 8.96
C PHE A 517 11.28 10.77 8.00
N LEU A 518 10.22 10.18 7.44
CA LEU A 518 10.31 9.08 6.48
C LEU A 518 11.19 9.47 5.29
N TYR A 519 10.96 10.63 4.68
CA TYR A 519 11.77 11.12 3.56
C TYR A 519 13.25 11.27 3.95
N LYS A 520 13.55 11.89 5.10
CA LYS A 520 14.93 12.05 5.59
C LYS A 520 15.63 10.71 5.82
N THR A 521 14.91 9.73 6.35
CA THR A 521 15.44 8.37 6.53
C THR A 521 15.72 7.71 5.19
N MET A 522 14.79 7.81 4.23
CA MET A 522 15.00 7.28 2.88
C MET A 522 16.20 7.96 2.18
N TYR A 523 16.32 9.27 2.32
CA TYR A 523 17.48 10.02 1.84
C TYR A 523 18.78 9.45 2.44
N SER A 524 18.89 9.38 3.76
CA SER A 524 20.08 8.88 4.44
C SER A 524 20.46 7.44 4.08
N CYS A 525 19.49 6.61 3.68
CA CYS A 525 19.75 5.22 3.28
C CYS A 525 20.24 5.07 1.83
N PHE A 526 20.02 6.05 0.95
CA PHE A 526 20.17 5.88 -0.50
C PHE A 526 20.73 7.10 -1.28
N SER A 527 21.09 8.20 -0.61
CA SER A 527 21.61 9.44 -1.22
C SER A 527 23.11 9.45 -1.43
#